data_AF-A0A6J4M6L3-F1
#
_entry.id   AF-A0A6J4M6L3-F1
#
_cell.length_a   1.000
_cell.length_b   1.000
_cell.length_c   1.000
_cell.angle_alpha   90.00
_cell.angle_beta   90.00
_cell.angle_gamma   90.00
#
_symmetry.space_group_name_H-M   'P 1'
#
loop_
_entity.id
_entity.type
_entity.pdbx_description
1 polymer ?
#
loop_
_entity_poly.entity_id
_entity_poly.type
_entity_poly.pdbx_seq_one_letter_code
_entity_poly.pdbx_strand_id
1 'polypeptide(L)' 'MLAYIARRVLLMVPTLLGIMLISFAIVQFAPGGPVERILAQLQGIDAGAASRVTGGGGDFAGGAQQ' A
#
# COMPACT_ATOMS: atom_id res chain seq x y z
N MET A 1 -13.25 35.02 25.54
CA MET A 1 -13.01 33.56 25.68
C MET A 1 -13.23 32.80 24.38
N LEU A 2 -14.41 32.87 23.74
CA LEU A 2 -14.70 32.17 22.47
C LEU A 2 -13.74 32.56 21.33
N ALA A 3 -13.45 33.86 21.17
CA ALA A 3 -12.46 34.35 20.20
C ALA A 3 -11.02 33.83 20.44
N TYR A 4 -10.64 33.58 21.70
CA TYR A 4 -9.32 33.04 22.04
C TYR A 4 -9.22 31.55 21.70
N ILE A 5 -10.28 30.80 21.98
CA ILE A 5 -10.37 29.37 21.63
C ILE A 5 -10.41 29.21 20.11
N ALA A 6 -11.25 29.99 19.42
CA ALA A 6 -11.30 30.00 17.96
C ALA A 6 -9.95 30.34 17.33
N ARG A 7 -9.21 31.32 17.89
CA ARG A 7 -7.86 31.67 17.43
C ARG A 7 -6.85 30.55 17.67
N ARG A 8 -6.94 29.82 18.79
CA ARG A 8 -6.11 28.63 19.06
C ARG A 8 -6.38 27.49 18.06
N VAL A 9 -7.65 27.21 17.78
CA VAL A 9 -8.05 26.15 16.84
C VAL A 9 -7.69 26.53 15.41
N LEU A 10 -7.91 27.79 15.01
CA LEU A 10 -7.52 28.29 13.70
C LEU A 10 -6.01 28.20 13.47
N LEU A 11 -5.20 28.39 14.52
CA LEU A 11 -3.74 28.23 14.47
C LEU A 11 -3.27 26.76 14.46
N MET A 12 -4.10 25.78 14.84
CA MET A 12 -3.78 24.36 14.68
C MET A 12 -3.86 23.89 13.22
N VAL A 13 -4.77 24.45 12.42
CA VAL A 13 -4.93 24.12 11.00
C VAL A 13 -3.62 24.32 10.21
N PRO A 14 -2.92 25.47 10.27
CA PRO A 14 -1.67 25.65 9.54
C PRO A 14 -0.55 24.72 10.01
N THR A 15 -0.50 24.35 11.31
CA THR A 15 0.46 23.34 11.77
C THR A 15 0.16 21.96 11.19
N LEU A 16 -1.11 21.57 11.13
CA LEU A 16 -1.54 20.29 10.54
C LEU A 16 -1.26 20.25 9.03
N LEU A 17 -1.53 21.34 8.33
CA LEU A 17 -1.22 21.46 6.90
C LEU A 17 0.29 21.42 6.65
N GLY A 18 1.11 22.07 7.50
CA GLY A 18 2.56 22.04 7.38
C GLY A 18 3.13 20.63 7.52
N ILE A 19 2.76 19.90 8.57
CA ILE A 19 3.24 18.51 8.75
C ILE A 19 2.71 17.58 7.66
N MET A 20 1.47 17.78 7.19
CA MET A 20 0.89 16.98 6.12
C MET A 20 1.62 17.23 4.80
N LEU A 21 1.93 18.49 4.46
CA LEU A 21 2.65 18.86 3.24
C LEU A 21 4.07 18.26 3.25
N ILE A 22 4.79 18.37 4.37
CA ILE A 22 6.13 17.78 4.52
C ILE A 22 6.05 16.26 4.38
N SER A 23 5.11 15.61 5.08
CA SER A 23 4.93 14.16 5.01
C SER A 23 4.58 13.72 3.58
N PHE A 24 3.72 14.46 2.90
CA PHE A 24 3.36 14.22 1.50
C PHE A 24 4.59 14.36 0.59
N ALA A 25 5.37 15.42 0.74
CA ALA A 25 6.60 15.61 -0.02
C ALA A 25 7.55 14.42 0.17
N ILE A 26 7.81 14.00 1.42
CA ILE A 26 8.68 12.86 1.74
C ILE A 26 8.19 11.57 1.06
N VAL A 27 6.89 11.29 1.11
CA VAL A 27 6.32 10.08 0.48
C VAL A 27 6.46 10.13 -1.04
N GLN A 28 6.20 11.29 -1.67
CA GLN A 28 6.36 11.46 -3.12
C GLN A 28 7.81 11.29 -3.60
N PHE A 29 8.79 11.61 -2.75
CA PHE A 29 10.21 11.42 -3.06
C PHE A 29 10.71 9.99 -2.83
N ALA A 30 9.92 9.10 -2.23
CA ALA A 30 10.25 7.68 -2.13
C ALA A 30 9.64 6.92 -3.33
N PRO A 31 10.39 6.67 -4.42
CA PRO A 31 9.84 6.02 -5.61
C PRO A 31 9.56 4.54 -5.27
N GLY A 32 8.31 4.11 -5.43
CA GLY A 32 7.82 2.83 -4.90
C GLY A 32 7.56 2.96 -3.41
N GLY A 33 6.41 3.55 -3.08
CA GLY A 33 6.03 3.86 -1.71
C GLY A 33 5.95 2.59 -0.84
N PRO A 34 5.99 2.77 0.49
CA PRO A 34 5.84 1.67 1.43
C PRO A 34 4.57 0.84 1.16
N VAL A 35 3.51 1.51 0.68
CA VAL A 35 2.23 0.89 0.36
C VAL A 35 2.35 -0.06 -0.83
N GLU A 36 3.04 0.30 -1.93
CA GLU A 36 3.25 -0.62 -3.05
C GLU A 36 4.07 -1.84 -2.64
N ARG A 37 5.04 -1.68 -1.73
CA ARG A 37 5.85 -2.81 -1.22
C ARG A 37 5.04 -3.73 -0.31
N ILE A 38 4.23 -3.16 0.58
CA ILE A 38 3.30 -3.93 1.43
C ILE A 38 2.26 -4.62 0.57
N LEU A 39 1.71 -3.94 -0.45
CA LEU A 39 0.72 -4.50 -1.36
C LEU A 39 1.33 -5.60 -2.25
N ALA A 40 2.56 -5.43 -2.73
CA ALA A 40 3.29 -6.47 -3.46
C ALA A 40 3.65 -7.67 -2.57
N GLN A 41 3.92 -7.45 -1.28
CA GLN A 41 4.16 -8.53 -0.32
C GLN A 41 2.87 -9.30 0.00
N LEU A 42 1.72 -8.62 0.06
CA LEU A 42 0.40 -9.26 0.23
C LEU A 42 -0.06 -9.97 -1.06
N GLN A 43 0.00 -9.31 -2.21
CA GLN A 43 -0.34 -9.92 -3.51
C GLN A 43 0.62 -11.05 -3.91
N GLY A 44 1.90 -10.97 -3.55
CA GLY A 44 2.89 -12.03 -3.78
C GLY A 44 2.58 -13.31 -2.97
N ILE A 45 1.94 -13.17 -1.80
CA ILE A 45 1.45 -14.30 -1.01
C ILE A 45 0.27 -14.99 -1.72
N ASP A 46 -0.65 -14.21 -2.30
CA ASP A 46 -1.80 -14.74 -3.06
C ASP A 46 -1.39 -15.34 -4.41
N ALA A 47 -0.47 -14.70 -5.14
CA ALA A 47 0.06 -15.20 -6.42
C ALA A 47 0.84 -16.52 -6.26
N GLY A 48 1.57 -16.69 -5.14
CA GLY A 48 2.26 -17.94 -4.82
C GLY A 48 1.30 -19.11 -4.54
N ALA A 49 0.10 -18.83 -4.00
CA ALA A 49 -0.94 -19.84 -3.77
C ALA A 49 -1.75 -20.16 -5.03
N ALA A 50 -2.04 -19.17 -5.88
CA ALA A 50 -2.70 -19.38 -7.17
C ALA A 50 -1.76 -20.09 -8.17
N SER A 51 -0.49 -19.69 -8.27
CA SER A 51 0.48 -20.30 -9.20
C SER A 51 0.70 -21.80 -8.97
N ARG A 52 0.62 -22.26 -7.72
CA ARG A 52 0.74 -23.69 -7.38
C ARG A 52 -0.56 -24.49 -7.57
N VAL A 53 -1.71 -23.82 -7.70
CA VAL A 53 -2.98 -24.45 -8.08
C VAL A 53 -3.15 -24.48 -9.61
N THR A 54 -2.67 -23.46 -10.35
CA THR A 54 -2.79 -23.44 -11.82
C THR A 54 -1.64 -24.17 -12.54
N GLY A 55 -0.45 -24.24 -11.93
CA GLY A 55 0.74 -24.88 -12.52
C GLY A 55 0.80 -26.40 -12.41
N GLY A 56 -0.19 -27.05 -11.80
CA GLY A 56 -0.25 -28.51 -11.59
C GLY A 56 -1.25 -29.26 -12.50
N GLY A 57 -1.84 -28.58 -13.50
CA GLY A 57 -2.91 -29.15 -14.33
C GLY A 57 -2.48 -29.64 -15.73
N GLY A 58 -1.19 -29.61 -16.06
CA GLY A 58 -0.67 -29.91 -17.41
C GLY A 58 -0.24 -31.36 -17.66
N ASP A 59 0.00 -32.15 -16.61
CA ASP A 59 0.75 -33.41 -16.76
C ASP A 59 -0.11 -34.70 -16.76
N PHE A 60 -1.44 -34.60 -16.57
CA PHE A 60 -2.33 -35.77 -16.53
C PHE A 60 -2.78 -36.30 -17.91
N ALA A 61 -2.43 -35.62 -19.01
CA ALA A 61 -2.81 -36.03 -20.37
C ALA A 61 -1.72 -36.80 -21.13
N GLY A 62 -0.49 -36.92 -20.60
CA GLY A 62 0.66 -37.50 -21.31
C GLY A 62 1.06 -38.92 -20.91
N GLY A 63 0.44 -39.52 -19.88
CA GLY A 63 0.91 -40.77 -19.26
C GLY A 63 0.18 -42.07 -19.62
N ALA A 64 -0.82 -42.04 -20.51
CA ALA A 64 -1.68 -43.21 -20.79
C ALA A 64 -1.34 -43.94 -22.10
N GLN A 65 -0.12 -43.78 -22.63
CA GLN A 65 0.26 -44.38 -23.90
C GLN A 65 1.74 -44.81 -23.91
N GLN A 66 2.03 -45.89 -23.18
CA GLN A 66 3.19 -46.77 -23.40
C GLN A 66 2.94 -48.12 -22.71
#